data_AF-A0AAP3EPU7-F1
#
_entry.id   AF-A0AAP3EPU7-F1
#
_cell.length_a   1.000
_cell.length_b   1.000
_cell.length_c   1.000
_cell.angle_alpha   90.00
_cell.angle_beta   90.00
_cell.angle_gamma   90.00
#
_symmetry.space_group_name_H-M   'P 1'
#
loop_
_entity.id
_entity.type
_entity.pdbx_description
1 polymer ?
#
loop_
_entity_poly.entity_id
_entity_poly.type
_entity_poly.pdbx_seq_one_letter_code
_entity_poly.pdbx_strand_id
1 'polypeptide(L)'
;MKTERKNEHYLALQQAFDAPWPGPVGELVTLEKGNIHLQIYPHDGARITSLKAFGSEVLRQWQPQRRAFQYGCFPMVPWAGRLGNATLNAGGQCY
;
A
#
# COMPACT_ATOMS: atom_id res chain seq x y z
N MET A 1 -16.63 20.42 -23.34
CA MET A 1 -17.61 19.85 -22.40
C MET A 1 -17.75 18.31 -22.35
N LYS A 2 -17.18 17.50 -23.28
CA LYS A 2 -17.15 16.01 -23.13
C LYS A 2 -15.81 15.44 -22.66
N THR A 3 -14.75 16.25 -22.66
CA THR A 3 -13.38 15.81 -22.35
C THR A 3 -13.03 15.92 -20.86
N GLU A 4 -13.63 16.87 -20.12
CA GLU A 4 -13.31 17.14 -18.71
C GLU A 4 -13.75 16.00 -17.77
N ARG A 5 -14.98 15.49 -17.93
CA ARG A 5 -15.48 14.33 -17.14
C ARG A 5 -14.72 13.03 -17.39
N LYS A 6 -13.96 12.91 -18.48
CA LYS A 6 -13.22 11.68 -18.80
C LYS A 6 -11.98 11.49 -17.93
N ASN A 7 -11.47 12.54 -17.27
CA ASN A 7 -10.23 12.47 -16.50
C ASN A 7 -10.41 12.53 -14.98
N GLU A 8 -11.61 12.81 -14.47
CA GLU A 8 -11.86 12.93 -13.02
C GLU A 8 -11.42 11.67 -12.25
N HIS A 9 -11.73 10.48 -12.77
CA HIS A 9 -11.33 9.23 -12.14
C HIS A 9 -9.81 9.01 -12.14
N TYR A 10 -9.11 9.44 -13.20
CA TYR A 10 -7.64 9.38 -13.26
C TYR A 10 -7.00 10.33 -12.24
N LEU A 11 -7.52 11.55 -12.13
CA LEU A 11 -7.05 12.54 -11.15
C LEU A 11 -7.30 12.05 -9.72
N ALA A 12 -8.48 11.47 -9.45
CA ALA A 12 -8.78 10.88 -8.15
C ALA A 12 -7.83 9.72 -7.80
N LEU A 13 -7.53 8.86 -8.79
CA LEU A 13 -6.56 7.77 -8.62
C LEU A 13 -5.14 8.31 -8.34
N GLN A 14 -4.70 9.34 -9.06
CA GLN A 14 -3.40 9.97 -8.83
C GLN A 14 -3.32 10.58 -7.43
N GLN A 15 -4.34 11.34 -7.04
CA GLN A 15 -4.41 11.95 -5.71
C GLN A 15 -4.39 10.90 -4.59
N ALA A 16 -5.12 9.79 -4.76
CA ALA A 16 -5.08 8.68 -3.82
C ALA A 16 -3.69 8.05 -3.76
N PHE A 17 -3.04 7.81 -4.89
CA PHE A 17 -1.69 7.25 -4.95
C PHE A 17 -0.63 8.18 -4.33
N ASP A 18 -0.91 9.49 -4.33
CA ASP A 18 -0.09 10.54 -3.75
C ASP A 18 -0.42 10.88 -2.28
N ALA A 19 -1.21 10.04 -1.61
CA ALA A 19 -1.55 10.20 -0.20
C ALA A 19 -0.29 10.48 0.67
N PRO A 20 -0.23 11.63 1.37
CA PRO A 20 0.90 11.97 2.23
C PRO A 20 1.18 10.88 3.25
N TRP A 21 2.46 10.56 3.44
CA TRP A 21 2.88 9.57 4.40
C TRP A 21 4.19 10.01 5.06
N PRO A 22 4.22 10.24 6.39
CA PRO A 22 5.41 10.74 7.07
C PRO A 22 6.52 9.68 7.18
N GLY A 23 6.21 8.42 6.91
CA GLY A 23 7.09 7.27 7.07
C GLY A 23 6.40 6.14 7.83
N PRO A 24 7.03 4.97 7.93
CA PRO A 24 6.49 3.88 8.72
C PRO A 24 6.34 4.27 10.19
N VAL A 25 5.24 3.85 10.81
CA VAL A 25 4.86 4.23 12.17
C VAL A 25 4.79 3.02 13.09
N GLY A 26 5.09 3.24 14.37
CA GLY A 26 5.08 2.22 15.42
C GLY A 26 6.39 1.45 15.55
N GLU A 27 6.36 0.41 16.38
CA GLU A 27 7.52 -0.43 16.66
C GLU A 27 7.87 -1.31 15.45
N LEU A 28 9.18 -1.39 15.16
CA LEU A 28 9.72 -2.27 14.15
C LEU A 28 9.86 -3.69 14.70
N VAL A 29 9.22 -4.65 14.03
CA VAL A 29 9.43 -6.09 14.24
C VAL A 29 10.40 -6.61 13.17
N THR A 30 11.43 -7.33 13.60
CA THR A 30 12.38 -8.00 12.69
C THR A 30 12.19 -9.52 12.77
N LEU A 31 12.09 -10.18 11.62
CA LEU A 31 12.05 -11.64 11.51
C LEU A 31 13.21 -12.10 10.65
N GLU A 32 13.85 -13.21 11.03
CA GLU A 32 14.96 -13.76 10.26
C GLU A 32 14.96 -15.29 10.25
N LYS A 33 15.38 -15.86 9.12
CA LYS A 33 15.63 -17.29 8.96
C LYS A 33 16.64 -17.52 7.84
N GLY A 34 17.86 -17.93 8.21
CA GLY A 34 18.94 -18.13 7.25
C GLY A 34 19.23 -16.83 6.48
N ASN A 35 19.16 -16.89 5.15
CA ASN A 35 19.46 -15.76 4.26
C ASN A 35 18.26 -14.81 4.02
N ILE A 36 17.18 -14.96 4.79
CA ILE A 36 15.96 -14.17 4.66
C ILE A 36 15.79 -13.31 5.92
N HIS A 37 15.68 -12.00 5.74
CA HIS A 37 15.41 -11.03 6.81
C HIS A 37 14.27 -10.10 6.41
N LEU A 38 13.31 -9.89 7.31
CA LEU A 38 12.16 -9.01 7.14
C LEU A 38 12.14 -7.92 8.21
N GLN A 39 11.73 -6.73 7.80
CA GLN A 39 11.36 -5.63 8.70
C GLN A 39 9.88 -5.31 8.50
N ILE A 40 9.11 -5.33 9.58
CA ILE A 40 7.66 -5.20 9.58
C ILE A 40 7.28 -4.11 10.58
N TYR A 41 6.38 -3.21 10.18
CA TYR A 41 5.75 -2.24 11.07
C TYR A 41 4.28 -2.64 11.25
N PRO A 42 3.92 -3.36 12.34
CA PRO A 42 2.57 -3.86 12.54
C PRO A 42 1.51 -2.76 12.59
N HIS A 43 1.86 -1.62 13.20
CA HIS A 43 0.98 -0.46 13.33
C HIS A 43 0.89 0.41 12.06
N ASP A 44 1.76 0.20 11.07
CA ASP A 44 1.66 0.77 9.73
C ASP A 44 0.96 -0.23 8.80
N GLY A 45 -0.28 -0.61 9.13
CA GLY A 45 -1.07 -1.53 8.31
C GLY A 45 -0.37 -2.87 8.03
N ALA A 46 0.40 -3.39 8.98
CA ALA A 46 1.24 -4.58 8.82
C ALA A 46 2.22 -4.51 7.62
N ARG A 47 2.76 -3.32 7.33
CA ARG A 47 3.69 -3.11 6.22
C ARG A 47 5.04 -3.76 6.45
N ILE A 48 5.49 -4.52 5.46
CA ILE A 48 6.86 -4.97 5.29
C ILE A 48 7.64 -3.85 4.61
N THR A 49 8.63 -3.28 5.30
CA THR A 49 9.45 -2.17 4.78
C THR A 49 10.74 -2.65 4.14
N SER A 50 11.26 -3.80 4.55
CA SER A 50 12.44 -4.45 3.97
C SER A 50 12.23 -5.95 3.90
N LEU A 51 12.62 -6.54 2.78
CA LEU A 51 12.77 -7.98 2.61
C LEU A 51 14.12 -8.21 1.94
N LYS A 52 15.09 -8.68 2.73
CA LYS A 52 16.39 -9.07 2.21
C LYS A 52 16.42 -10.57 1.99
N ALA A 53 16.75 -10.97 0.77
CA ALA A 53 16.95 -12.36 0.40
C ALA A 53 18.35 -12.52 -0.20
N PHE A 54 19.17 -13.39 0.40
CA PHE A 54 20.54 -13.64 -0.05
C PHE A 54 21.37 -12.36 -0.19
N GLY A 55 21.25 -11.47 0.81
CA GLY A 55 21.96 -10.19 0.86
C GLY A 55 21.37 -9.08 -0.03
N SER A 56 20.35 -9.37 -0.83
CA SER A 56 19.73 -8.40 -1.75
C SER A 56 18.41 -7.89 -1.20
N GLU A 57 18.22 -6.57 -1.19
CA GLU A 57 16.92 -5.95 -0.92
C GLU A 57 16.00 -6.13 -2.13
N VAL A 58 14.82 -6.73 -1.92
CA VAL A 58 13.85 -6.98 -3.00
C VAL A 58 12.66 -6.02 -2.96
N LEU A 59 12.48 -5.26 -1.88
CA LEU A 59 11.42 -4.26 -1.76
C LEU A 59 11.94 -2.85 -1.97
N ARG A 60 11.07 -2.03 -2.56
CA ARG A 60 11.29 -0.60 -2.68
C ARG A 60 11.27 0.04 -1.29
N GLN A 61 12.42 0.52 -0.82
CA GLN A 61 12.58 1.08 0.54
C GLN A 61 11.80 2.37 0.80
N TRP A 62 11.64 2.81 2.04
CA TRP A 62 11.08 4.14 2.26
C TRP A 62 12.08 5.25 1.93
N GLN A 63 11.59 6.40 1.45
CA GLN A 63 12.32 7.66 1.31
C GLN A 63 11.33 8.81 1.60
N PRO A 64 11.76 9.97 2.11
CA PRO A 64 10.87 11.08 2.45
C PRO A 64 9.98 11.59 1.30
N GLN A 65 10.39 11.35 0.05
CA GLN A 65 9.64 11.72 -1.15
C GLN A 65 8.52 10.72 -1.49
N ARG A 66 8.58 9.50 -0.94
CA ARG A 66 7.62 8.43 -1.24
C ARG A 66 6.34 8.60 -0.45
N ARG A 67 5.23 8.35 -1.13
CA ARG A 67 3.86 8.38 -0.60
C ARG A 67 3.44 7.00 -0.10
N ALA A 68 2.28 6.93 0.55
CA ALA A 68 1.81 5.74 1.27
C ALA A 68 1.83 4.44 0.43
N PHE A 69 1.59 4.54 -0.88
CA PHE A 69 1.48 3.39 -1.79
C PHE A 69 2.73 3.15 -2.66
N GLN A 70 3.82 3.90 -2.43
CA GLN A 70 4.99 3.93 -3.31
C GLN A 70 6.20 3.14 -2.79
N TYR A 71 6.06 2.40 -1.68
CA TYR A 71 7.15 1.65 -1.06
C TYR A 71 6.64 0.45 -0.23
N GLY A 72 7.54 -0.49 0.04
CA GLY A 72 7.28 -1.67 0.86
C GLY A 72 6.25 -2.61 0.25
N CYS A 73 5.64 -3.43 1.10
CA CYS A 73 4.54 -4.34 0.79
C CYS A 73 3.60 -4.36 2.00
N PHE A 74 2.29 -4.34 1.78
CA PHE A 74 1.30 -4.34 2.86
C PHE A 74 0.01 -5.04 2.39
N PRO A 75 -0.76 -5.64 3.30
CA PRO A 75 -2.06 -6.21 2.96
C PRO A 75 -3.03 -5.15 2.43
N MET A 76 -3.75 -5.48 1.37
CA MET A 76 -4.90 -4.71 0.89
C MET A 76 -6.18 -5.44 1.27
N VAL A 77 -6.73 -5.09 2.43
CA VAL A 77 -7.87 -5.76 3.05
C VAL A 77 -8.99 -4.76 3.38
N PRO A 78 -10.27 -5.19 3.39
CA PRO A 78 -10.74 -6.52 3.02
C PRO A 78 -10.78 -6.78 1.50
N TRP A 79 -10.50 -5.76 0.68
CA TRP A 79 -10.58 -5.87 -0.78
C TRP A 79 -9.29 -5.38 -1.44
N ALA A 80 -8.73 -6.19 -2.32
CA ALA A 80 -7.59 -5.83 -3.14
C ALA A 80 -8.05 -5.31 -4.51
N GLY A 81 -7.53 -4.17 -4.95
CA GLY A 81 -7.86 -3.58 -6.25
C GLY A 81 -9.09 -2.68 -6.20
N ARG A 82 -9.86 -2.63 -7.30
CA ARG A 82 -10.97 -1.69 -7.48
C ARG A 82 -12.31 -2.39 -7.36
N LEU A 83 -13.30 -1.71 -6.79
CA LEU A 83 -14.70 -2.09 -6.83
C LEU A 83 -15.42 -1.32 -7.93
N GLY A 84 -16.28 -2.00 -8.69
CA GLY A 84 -17.15 -1.35 -9.67
C GLY A 84 -18.11 -0.40 -8.95
N ASN A 85 -18.16 0.86 -9.38
CA ASN A 85 -18.99 1.92 -8.78
C ASN A 85 -18.76 2.13 -7.27
N ALA A 86 -17.63 1.68 -6.72
CA ALA A 86 -17.38 1.63 -5.28
C ALA A 86 -18.49 0.92 -4.49
N THR A 87 -19.17 -0.06 -5.09
CA THR A 87 -20.29 -0.78 -4.50
C THR A 87 -19.94 -2.23 -4.23
N LEU A 88 -20.40 -2.76 -3.09
CA LEU A 88 -20.29 -4.18 -2.73
C LEU A 88 -21.68 -4.75 -2.38
N ASN A 89 -22.12 -5.78 -3.10
CA ASN A 89 -23.34 -6.52 -2.77
C ASN A 89 -22.99 -7.80 -2.01
N ALA A 90 -23.39 -7.90 -0.74
CA ALA A 90 -23.10 -9.03 0.13
C ALA A 90 -24.25 -9.30 1.10
N GLY A 91 -24.64 -10.56 1.29
CA GLY A 91 -25.69 -10.94 2.24
C GLY A 91 -27.07 -10.33 1.97
N GLY A 92 -27.36 -10.00 0.70
CA GLY A 92 -28.58 -9.30 0.32
C GLY A 92 -28.58 -7.79 0.64
N GLN A 93 -27.44 -7.24 1.05
CA GLN A 93 -27.23 -5.81 1.31
C GLN A 93 -26.26 -5.21 0.29
N CYS A 94 -26.40 -3.90 0.05
CA CYS A 94 -25.55 -3.10 -0.83
C CYS A 94 -24.81 -2.07 0.02
N TYR A 95 -23.47 -2.07 -0.06
CA TYR A 95 -22.55 -1.17 0.63
C TYR A 95 -21.85 -0.24 -0.36
#